data_AF-A0A2V7XK26-F1
#
_entry.id   AF-A0A2V7XK26-F1
#
_cell.length_a   1.000
_cell.length_b   1.000
_cell.length_c   1.000
_cell.angle_alpha   90.00
_cell.angle_beta   90.00
_cell.angle_gamma   90.00
#
_symmetry.space_group_name_H-M   'P 1'
#
loop_
_entity.id
_entity.type
_entity.pdbx_description
1 polymer ?
#
loop_
_entity_poly.entity_id
_entity_poly.type
_entity_poly.pdbx_seq_one_letter_code
_entity_poly.pdbx_strand_id
1 'polypeptide(L)'
;NRDEAAALTGEAVDSPTAAARVAHALVARGVETVIVSLGAAGAVAASAGRVVHASVSVPEAAHPVGSGDCLLGGVAVALTRGDGLDDVVRLGVACGAANTMTAETGWVRREDVDALAPRVSVTQVG
;
A
#
# COMPACT_ATOMS: atom_id res chain seq x y z
N ASN A 1 -4.58 7.00 -4.42
CA ASN A 1 -3.99 7.55 -3.16
C ASN A 1 -5.11 8.16 -2.30
N ARG A 2 -4.80 8.81 -1.17
CA ARG A 2 -5.81 9.40 -0.24
C ARG A 2 -6.78 10.37 -0.94
N ASP A 3 -6.25 11.30 -1.73
CA ASP A 3 -7.03 12.37 -2.36
C ASP A 3 -7.94 11.83 -3.46
N GLU A 4 -7.44 10.89 -4.26
CA GLU A 4 -8.23 10.18 -5.28
C GLU A 4 -9.37 9.36 -4.66
N ALA A 5 -9.07 8.66 -3.57
CA ALA A 5 -10.08 7.87 -2.86
C ALA A 5 -11.17 8.78 -2.29
N ALA A 6 -10.79 9.92 -1.70
CA ALA A 6 -11.73 10.90 -1.20
C ALA A 6 -12.58 11.52 -2.31
N ALA A 7 -11.99 11.82 -3.48
CA ALA A 7 -12.73 12.35 -4.62
C ALA A 7 -13.76 11.33 -5.18
N LEU A 8 -13.47 10.04 -5.13
CA LEU A 8 -14.36 8.97 -5.62
C LEU A 8 -15.54 8.64 -4.70
N THR A 9 -15.38 8.87 -3.39
CA THR A 9 -16.40 8.52 -2.39
C THR A 9 -17.06 9.73 -1.73
N GLY A 10 -16.46 10.91 -1.82
CA GLY A 10 -16.88 12.10 -1.09
C GLY A 10 -16.48 12.09 0.40
N GLU A 11 -15.59 11.18 0.81
CA GLU A 11 -15.21 10.97 2.20
C GLU A 11 -13.74 11.24 2.45
N ALA A 12 -13.41 11.95 3.54
CA ALA A 12 -12.02 12.23 3.88
C ALA A 12 -11.22 10.97 4.26
N VAL A 13 -9.94 10.93 3.90
CA VAL A 13 -9.00 9.83 4.18
C VAL A 13 -7.79 10.34 4.99
N ASP A 14 -8.04 10.69 6.25
CA ASP A 14 -7.03 11.25 7.17
C ASP A 14 -6.26 10.18 7.97
N SER A 15 -6.82 8.98 8.10
CA SER A 15 -6.31 7.91 8.95
C SER A 15 -6.41 6.53 8.27
N PRO A 16 -5.64 5.51 8.73
CA PRO A 16 -5.82 4.14 8.27
C PRO A 16 -7.25 3.62 8.42
N THR A 17 -7.94 3.98 9.51
CA THR A 17 -9.35 3.63 9.73
C THR A 17 -10.28 4.30 8.72
N ALA A 18 -10.09 5.59 8.42
CA ALA A 18 -10.86 6.26 7.38
C ALA A 18 -10.61 5.64 5.99
N ALA A 19 -9.36 5.28 5.69
CA ALA A 19 -9.00 4.58 4.46
C ALA A 19 -9.63 3.19 4.38
N ALA A 20 -9.70 2.46 5.50
CA ALA A 20 -10.34 1.15 5.58
C ALA A 20 -11.83 1.23 5.24
N ARG A 21 -12.54 2.22 5.80
CA ARG A 21 -13.96 2.46 5.50
C ARG A 21 -14.19 2.77 4.02
N VAL A 22 -13.37 3.64 3.43
CA VAL A 22 -13.46 3.99 2.00
C VAL A 22 -13.13 2.79 1.11
N ALA A 23 -12.08 2.03 1.42
CA ALA A 23 -11.70 0.85 0.66
C ALA A 23 -12.78 -0.23 0.73
N HIS A 24 -13.35 -0.47 1.92
CA HIS A 24 -14.47 -1.38 2.11
C HIS A 24 -15.71 -0.95 1.30
N ALA A 25 -16.06 0.34 1.32
CA ALA A 25 -17.19 0.85 0.54
C ALA A 25 -17.01 0.66 -0.97
N LEU A 26 -15.79 0.83 -1.49
CA LEU A 26 -15.47 0.58 -2.89
C LEU A 26 -15.53 -0.92 -3.25
N VAL A 27 -15.09 -1.81 -2.36
CA VAL A 27 -15.26 -3.26 -2.53
C VAL A 27 -16.74 -3.63 -2.55
N ALA A 28 -17.54 -3.05 -1.64
CA ALA A 28 -19.00 -3.26 -1.62
C ALA A 28 -19.71 -2.76 -2.88
N ARG A 29 -19.08 -1.88 -3.67
CA ARG A 29 -19.56 -1.41 -4.98
C ARG A 29 -19.11 -2.31 -6.15
N GLY A 30 -18.43 -3.42 -5.88
CA GLY A 30 -18.06 -4.43 -6.87
C GLY A 30 -16.59 -4.41 -7.31
N VAL A 31 -15.73 -3.58 -6.70
CA VAL A 31 -14.29 -3.64 -6.94
C VAL A 31 -13.70 -4.84 -6.20
N GLU A 32 -12.95 -5.69 -6.89
CA GLU A 32 -12.41 -6.92 -6.29
C GLU A 32 -11.36 -6.66 -5.21
N THR A 33 -10.43 -5.75 -5.49
CA THR A 33 -9.36 -5.36 -4.57
C THR A 33 -9.14 -3.86 -4.64
N VAL A 34 -9.09 -3.21 -3.48
CA VAL A 34 -8.83 -1.77 -3.35
C VAL A 34 -7.61 -1.58 -2.46
N ILE A 35 -6.60 -0.84 -2.94
CA ILE A 35 -5.42 -0.48 -2.16
C ILE A 35 -5.29 1.04 -2.12
N VAL A 36 -5.34 1.60 -0.92
CA VAL A 36 -5.20 3.05 -0.68
C VAL A 36 -3.84 3.30 -0.05
N SER A 37 -2.93 3.91 -0.80
CA SER A 37 -1.62 4.35 -0.29
C SER A 37 -1.78 5.55 0.65
N LEU A 38 -1.04 5.51 1.76
CA LEU A 38 -1.11 6.45 2.87
C LEU A 38 0.20 7.20 3.13
N GLY A 39 1.15 7.13 2.20
CA GLY A 39 2.48 7.72 2.32
C GLY A 39 3.32 6.99 3.37
N ALA A 40 3.95 7.74 4.29
CA ALA A 40 4.74 7.18 5.38
C ALA A 40 3.94 6.24 6.32
N ALA A 41 2.60 6.36 6.32
CA ALA A 41 1.73 5.45 7.06
C ALA A 41 1.48 4.12 6.32
N GLY A 42 2.12 3.85 5.17
CA GLY A 42 1.98 2.59 4.44
C GLY A 42 0.76 2.56 3.52
N ALA A 43 -0.04 1.49 3.57
CA ALA A 43 -1.22 1.33 2.72
C ALA A 43 -2.32 0.49 3.40
N VAL A 44 -3.58 0.78 3.07
CA VAL A 44 -4.72 -0.07 3.43
C VAL A 44 -5.18 -0.83 2.21
N ALA A 45 -5.43 -2.13 2.37
CA ALA A 45 -5.93 -3.01 1.32
C ALA A 45 -7.25 -3.66 1.75
N ALA A 46 -8.22 -3.74 0.84
CA ALA A 46 -9.50 -4.39 1.05
C ALA A 46 -9.79 -5.36 -0.11
N SER A 47 -10.21 -6.59 0.22
CA SER A 47 -10.71 -7.57 -0.74
C SER A 47 -11.56 -8.62 -0.04
N ALA A 48 -12.61 -9.11 -0.69
CA ALA A 48 -13.49 -10.18 -0.19
C ALA A 48 -13.97 -9.99 1.27
N GLY A 49 -14.29 -8.76 1.67
CA GLY A 49 -14.74 -8.41 3.02
C GLY A 49 -13.64 -8.35 4.09
N ARG A 50 -12.38 -8.61 3.73
CA ARG A 50 -11.21 -8.41 4.59
C ARG A 50 -10.58 -7.05 4.32
N VAL A 51 -10.20 -6.35 5.38
CA VAL A 51 -9.50 -5.07 5.30
C VAL A 51 -8.28 -5.11 6.20
N VAL A 52 -7.12 -4.76 5.65
CA VAL A 52 -5.83 -4.78 6.35
C VAL A 52 -5.07 -3.48 6.14
N HIS A 53 -4.29 -3.10 7.14
CA HIS A 53 -3.33 -2.01 7.09
C HIS A 53 -1.93 -2.59 7.12
N ALA A 54 -1.11 -2.21 6.14
CA ALA A 54 0.28 -2.58 6.04
C ALA A 54 1.17 -1.36 6.19
N SER A 55 2.19 -1.46 7.03
CA SER A 55 3.15 -0.36 7.24
C SER A 55 4.53 -0.86 7.64
N VAL A 56 5.54 -0.06 7.30
CA VAL A 56 6.93 -0.26 7.71
C VAL A 56 7.58 1.11 7.91
N SER A 57 8.42 1.22 8.93
CA SER A 57 9.22 2.42 9.17
C SER A 57 10.61 2.26 8.58
N VAL A 58 11.08 3.27 7.84
CA VAL A 58 12.44 3.35 7.30
C VAL A 58 13.17 4.57 7.89
N PRO A 59 14.49 4.47 8.18
CA PRO A 59 15.22 5.55 8.87
C PRO A 59 15.41 6.83 8.05
N GLU A 60 15.52 6.71 6.72
CA GLU A 60 15.93 7.79 5.82
C GLU A 60 15.01 7.86 4.59
N ALA A 61 13.74 8.21 4.80
CA ALA A 61 12.83 8.50 3.69
C ALA A 61 13.19 9.86 3.08
N ALA A 62 14.05 9.87 2.06
CA ALA A 62 14.56 11.08 1.43
C ALA A 62 13.73 11.53 0.23
N HIS A 63 13.27 10.60 -0.61
CA HIS A 63 12.65 10.92 -1.91
C HIS A 63 11.35 10.13 -2.16
N PRO A 64 10.17 10.67 -1.81
CA PRO A 64 8.90 9.94 -1.95
C PRO A 64 8.34 9.91 -3.38
N VAL A 65 8.94 10.67 -4.31
CA VAL A 65 8.48 10.72 -5.71
C VAL A 65 8.70 9.35 -6.34
N GLY A 66 7.66 8.80 -6.98
CA GLY A 66 7.69 7.45 -7.59
C GLY A 66 7.40 6.30 -6.63
N SER A 67 7.25 6.54 -5.31
CA SER A 67 6.91 5.48 -4.36
C SER A 67 5.53 4.85 -4.60
N GLY A 68 4.58 5.62 -5.15
CA GLY A 68 3.28 5.12 -5.57
C GLY A 68 3.39 4.11 -6.72
N ASP A 69 4.19 4.42 -7.73
CA ASP A 69 4.43 3.54 -8.88
C ASP A 69 5.17 2.27 -8.46
N CYS A 70 6.16 2.39 -7.57
CA CYS A 70 6.87 1.24 -7.01
C CYS A 70 5.94 0.35 -6.18
N LEU A 71 5.05 0.95 -5.38
CA LEU A 71 4.02 0.21 -4.66
C LEU A 71 3.10 -0.55 -5.62
N LEU A 72 2.61 0.11 -6.66
CA LEU A 72 1.78 -0.52 -7.68
C LEU A 72 2.53 -1.67 -8.38
N GLY A 73 3.81 -1.49 -8.70
CA GLY A 73 4.67 -2.52 -9.27
C GLY A 73 4.79 -3.75 -8.36
N GLY A 74 5.02 -3.53 -7.06
CA GLY A 74 5.04 -4.60 -6.06
C GLY A 74 3.71 -5.35 -5.97
N VAL A 75 2.59 -4.62 -5.94
CA VAL A 75 1.24 -5.19 -5.95
C VAL A 75 1.01 -6.04 -7.20
N ALA A 76 1.34 -5.52 -8.38
CA ALA A 76 1.16 -6.24 -9.64
C ALA A 76 1.97 -7.55 -9.68
N VAL A 77 3.21 -7.53 -9.19
CA VAL A 77 4.05 -8.73 -9.08
C VAL A 77 3.43 -9.76 -8.15
N ALA A 78 2.94 -9.36 -6.97
CA ALA A 78 2.32 -10.30 -6.03
C ALA A 78 0.99 -10.88 -6.56
N LEU A 79 0.15 -10.05 -7.18
CA LEU A 79 -1.11 -10.51 -7.78
C LEU A 79 -0.86 -11.51 -8.92
N THR A 80 0.13 -11.27 -9.77
CA THR A 80 0.48 -12.21 -10.87
C THR A 80 1.04 -13.54 -10.37
N ARG A 81 1.56 -13.59 -9.14
CA ARG A 81 1.97 -14.84 -8.46
C ARG A 81 0.81 -15.59 -7.83
N GLY A 82 -0.37 -14.98 -7.73
CA GLY A 82 -1.51 -15.53 -6.99
C GLY A 82 -1.36 -15.41 -5.48
N ASP A 83 -0.56 -14.46 -5.00
CA ASP A 83 -0.33 -14.24 -3.57
C ASP A 83 -1.61 -13.74 -2.87
N GLY A 84 -1.74 -14.01 -1.57
CA GLY A 84 -2.87 -13.54 -0.77
C GLY A 84 -2.81 -12.03 -0.47
N LEU A 85 -3.93 -11.44 -0.04
CA LEU A 85 -4.07 -9.99 0.21
C LEU A 85 -2.93 -9.41 1.09
N ASP A 86 -2.58 -10.11 2.16
CA ASP A 86 -1.53 -9.69 3.10
C ASP A 86 -0.15 -9.61 2.43
N ASP A 87 0.17 -10.58 1.59
CA ASP A 87 1.44 -10.64 0.86
C ASP A 87 1.49 -9.62 -0.28
N VAL A 88 0.35 -9.41 -0.96
CA VAL A 88 0.19 -8.40 -1.99
C VAL A 88 0.45 -7.00 -1.44
N VAL A 89 -0.21 -6.63 -0.34
CA VAL A 89 -0.01 -5.31 0.25
C VAL A 89 1.37 -5.19 0.90
N ARG A 90 1.90 -6.28 1.47
CA ARG A 90 3.26 -6.33 2.05
C ARG A 90 4.32 -6.02 1.01
N LEU A 91 4.28 -6.67 -0.16
CA LEU A 91 5.25 -6.42 -1.22
C LEU A 91 5.10 -5.00 -1.78
N GLY A 92 3.86 -4.53 -1.97
CA GLY A 92 3.61 -3.15 -2.40
C GLY A 92 4.21 -2.12 -1.45
N VAL A 93 3.94 -2.24 -0.14
CA VAL A 93 4.50 -1.33 0.87
C VAL A 93 6.02 -1.41 0.94
N ALA A 94 6.60 -2.61 0.85
CA ALA A 94 8.05 -2.78 0.82
C ALA A 94 8.69 -2.08 -0.39
N CYS A 95 8.13 -2.23 -1.60
CA CYS A 95 8.61 -1.53 -2.80
C CYS A 95 8.47 -0.01 -2.68
N GLY A 96 7.31 0.48 -2.23
CA GLY A 96 7.07 1.91 -2.05
C GLY A 96 8.04 2.53 -1.04
N ALA A 97 8.30 1.85 0.07
CA ALA A 97 9.26 2.27 1.10
C ALA A 97 10.71 2.21 0.61
N ALA A 98 11.10 1.14 -0.10
CA ALA A 98 12.44 1.00 -0.69
C ALA A 98 12.77 2.17 -1.61
N ASN A 99 11.82 2.62 -2.46
CA ASN A 99 12.03 3.77 -3.34
C ASN A 99 12.41 5.03 -2.55
N THR A 100 11.81 5.25 -1.37
CA THR A 100 12.10 6.42 -0.54
C THR A 100 13.53 6.47 -0.01
N MET A 101 14.21 5.33 0.03
CA MET A 101 15.59 5.18 0.50
C MET A 101 16.62 5.46 -0.61
N THR A 102 16.17 5.75 -1.83
CA THR A 102 17.04 6.02 -2.99
C THR A 102 16.82 7.44 -3.51
N ALA A 103 17.81 7.99 -4.22
CA ALA A 103 17.68 9.29 -4.87
C ALA A 103 16.95 9.23 -6.23
N GLU A 104 16.79 8.03 -6.78
CA GLU A 104 16.18 7.81 -8.09
C GLU A 104 14.66 7.67 -7.94
N THR A 105 13.91 8.23 -8.89
CA THR A 105 12.45 8.16 -8.89
C THR A 105 11.97 6.89 -9.58
N GLY A 106 11.07 6.15 -8.93
CA GLY A 106 10.45 4.96 -9.53
C GLY A 106 11.42 3.78 -9.61
N TRP A 107 12.42 3.75 -8.73
CA TRP A 107 13.48 2.76 -8.73
C TRP A 107 13.66 2.15 -7.36
N VAL A 108 13.93 0.84 -7.33
CA VAL A 108 14.15 0.09 -6.10
C VAL A 108 15.30 -0.90 -6.30
N ARG A 109 16.08 -1.12 -5.24
CA ARG A 109 16.97 -2.28 -5.21
C ARG A 109 16.20 -3.48 -4.69
N ARG A 110 16.38 -4.62 -5.36
CA ARG A 110 15.78 -5.88 -4.90
C ARG A 110 16.20 -6.22 -3.48
N GLU A 111 17.47 -6.00 -3.13
CA GLU A 111 18.00 -6.24 -1.78
C GLU A 111 17.26 -5.45 -0.68
N ASP A 112 16.90 -4.19 -0.94
CA ASP A 112 16.16 -3.36 0.00
C ASP A 112 14.73 -3.84 0.16
N VAL A 113 14.07 -4.20 -0.94
CA VAL A 113 12.70 -4.76 -0.91
C VAL A 113 12.67 -6.07 -0.14
N ASP A 114 13.62 -6.97 -0.43
CA ASP A 114 13.71 -8.28 0.22
C ASP A 114 14.04 -8.14 1.73
N ALA A 115 14.80 -7.12 2.12
CA ALA A 115 15.07 -6.80 3.53
C ALA A 115 13.88 -6.14 4.25
N LEU A 116 13.06 -5.36 3.54
CA LEU A 116 11.92 -4.64 4.11
C LEU A 116 10.66 -5.50 4.19
N ALA A 117 10.37 -6.35 3.21
CA ALA A 117 9.12 -7.11 3.15
C ALA A 117 8.84 -7.92 4.44
N PRO A 118 9.81 -8.63 5.05
CA PRO A 118 9.60 -9.35 6.31
C PRO A 118 9.31 -8.42 7.51
N ARG A 119 9.66 -7.14 7.41
CA ARG A 119 9.48 -6.12 8.47
C ARG A 119 8.16 -5.36 8.33
N VAL A 120 7.44 -5.53 7.22
CA VAL A 120 6.13 -4.92 7.04
C VAL A 120 5.12 -5.60 7.95
N SER A 121 4.61 -4.83 8.91
CA SER A 121 3.47 -5.25 9.73
C SER A 121 2.21 -5.21 8.89
N VAL A 122 1.40 -6.25 8.96
CA VAL A 122 0.08 -6.32 8.33
C VAL A 122 -0.94 -6.67 9.40
N THR A 123 -1.87 -5.76 9.68
CA THR A 123 -2.88 -5.91 10.72
C THR A 123 -4.28 -5.71 10.15
N GLN A 124 -5.27 -6.43 10.68
CA GLN A 124 -6.66 -6.21 10.29
C GLN A 124 -7.15 -4.87 10.83
N VAL A 125 -7.90 -4.12 10.03
CA VAL A 125 -8.47 -2.81 10.40
C VAL A 125 -9.95 -2.79 10.05
N GLY A 126 -10.78 -2.32 10.98
CA GLY A 126 -12.24 -2.19 10.84
C GLY A 126 -12.65 -0.74 10.67
#